data_AF-A0A7S2YTY1-F1
#
_entry.id   AF-A0A7S2YTY1-F1
#
_cell.length_a   1.000
_cell.length_b   1.000
_cell.length_c   1.000
_cell.angle_alpha   90.00
_cell.angle_beta   90.00
_cell.angle_gamma   90.00
#
_symmetry.space_group_name_H-M   'P 1'
#
loop_
_entity.id
_entity.type
_entity.pdbx_description
1 polymer ?
#
loop_
_entity_poly.entity_id
_entity_poly.type
_entity_poly.pdbx_seq_one_letter_code
_entity_poly.pdbx_strand_id
1 'polypeptide(L)'
;VADNSVLRVYPEGNKNAVFLMQNLCKLLPSIIVRGISTIERAVISEENSGEFSLVVEGLNLRAVIGTEGVDFKNTTSNHIMEVERTLGIEAARESVITEIEHVMGEHGISVDRRHVMILADLMTNKGELLGITRFGISKFKDSVLQLASFEKTTDHLFNAALLGRKDDLVGVSESIIMGKVMPIGSGMPKIRMQKS
;
A
#
# COMPACT_ATOMS: atom_id res chain seq x y z
N VAL A 1 -5.07 -34.12 34.09
CA VAL A 1 -3.75 -33.70 33.56
C VAL A 1 -3.74 -34.04 32.09
N ALA A 2 -4.27 -33.14 31.26
CA ALA A 2 -4.31 -33.34 29.82
C ALA A 2 -2.92 -32.95 29.27
N ASP A 3 -2.23 -33.91 28.68
CA ASP A 3 -1.06 -33.62 27.85
C ASP A 3 -1.50 -32.67 26.74
N ASN A 4 -1.09 -31.41 26.84
CA ASN A 4 -1.46 -30.29 25.94
C ASN A 4 -0.88 -30.41 24.52
N SER A 5 -0.45 -31.61 24.13
CA SER A 5 0.31 -31.90 22.91
C SER A 5 -0.34 -32.93 22.00
N VAL A 6 -1.51 -33.50 22.36
CA VAL A 6 -2.18 -34.55 21.57
C VAL A 6 -3.60 -34.13 21.17
N LEU A 7 -3.79 -33.82 19.89
CA LEU A 7 -5.09 -33.53 19.29
C LEU A 7 -5.79 -34.84 18.89
N ARG A 8 -6.81 -35.26 19.64
CA ARG A 8 -7.59 -36.48 19.37
C ARG A 8 -8.90 -36.14 18.69
N VAL A 9 -9.07 -36.58 17.44
CA VAL A 9 -10.34 -36.44 16.68
C VAL A 9 -11.05 -37.78 16.65
N TYR A 10 -12.26 -37.84 17.19
CA TYR A 10 -13.12 -39.03 17.18
C TYR A 10 -14.18 -38.89 16.08
N PRO A 11 -14.15 -39.69 15.01
CA PRO A 11 -15.21 -39.67 14.00
C PRO A 11 -16.45 -40.39 14.52
N GLU A 12 -17.64 -39.77 14.41
CA GLU A 12 -18.91 -40.42 14.75
C GLU A 12 -19.24 -41.55 13.77
N GLY A 13 -19.62 -42.71 14.33
CA GLY A 13 -19.78 -43.96 13.60
C GLY A 13 -20.90 -43.91 12.57
N ASN A 14 -20.53 -43.89 11.29
CA ASN A 14 -21.42 -44.18 10.18
C ASN A 14 -20.64 -44.92 9.08
N LYS A 15 -21.33 -45.61 8.16
CA LYS A 15 -20.75 -46.49 7.12
C LYS A 15 -19.69 -45.85 6.20
N ASN A 16 -19.49 -44.53 6.31
CA ASN A 16 -18.47 -43.73 5.62
C ASN A 16 -17.27 -43.33 6.51
N ALA A 17 -17.11 -43.93 7.70
CA ALA A 17 -16.06 -43.57 8.67
C ALA A 17 -14.64 -43.65 8.09
N VAL A 18 -14.37 -44.59 7.19
CA VAL A 18 -13.07 -44.73 6.50
C VAL A 18 -12.80 -43.54 5.57
N PHE A 19 -13.81 -43.10 4.81
CA PHE A 19 -13.72 -41.93 3.94
C PHE A 19 -13.55 -40.64 4.75
N LEU A 20 -14.29 -40.51 5.86
CA LEU A 20 -14.16 -39.38 6.77
C LEU A 20 -12.77 -39.34 7.41
N MET A 21 -12.24 -40.48 7.88
CA MET A 21 -10.87 -40.57 8.38
C MET A 21 -9.85 -40.20 7.32
N GLN A 22 -10.00 -40.66 6.09
CA GLN A 22 -9.05 -40.35 5.03
C GLN A 22 -9.06 -38.85 4.67
N ASN A 23 -10.21 -38.19 4.72
CA ASN A 23 -10.31 -36.74 4.58
C ASN A 23 -9.71 -35.99 5.79
N LEU A 24 -9.98 -36.45 7.01
CA LEU A 24 -9.38 -35.87 8.22
C LEU A 24 -7.86 -36.03 8.23
N CYS A 25 -7.32 -37.19 7.85
CA CYS A 25 -5.87 -37.39 7.73
C CYS A 25 -5.22 -36.47 6.69
N LYS A 26 -5.97 -36.03 5.67
CA LYS A 26 -5.50 -35.04 4.68
C LYS A 26 -5.57 -33.59 5.20
N LEU A 27 -6.56 -33.28 6.03
CA LEU A 27 -6.80 -31.93 6.56
C LEU A 27 -6.05 -31.64 7.87
N LEU A 28 -5.77 -32.67 8.67
CA LEU A 28 -5.06 -32.55 9.95
C LEU A 28 -3.68 -31.91 9.83
N PRO A 29 -2.83 -32.21 8.83
CA PRO A 29 -1.53 -31.57 8.67
C PRO A 29 -1.58 -30.07 8.37
N SER A 30 -2.69 -29.58 7.81
CA SER A 30 -2.84 -28.16 7.47
C SER A 30 -3.45 -27.32 8.60
N ILE A 31 -3.80 -27.94 9.74
CA ILE A 31 -4.36 -27.22 10.88
C ILE A 31 -3.23 -26.56 11.66
N ILE A 32 -3.36 -25.24 11.85
CA ILE A 32 -2.42 -24.43 12.62
C ILE A 32 -2.74 -24.61 14.11
N VAL A 33 -1.82 -25.23 14.85
CA VAL A 33 -2.01 -25.56 16.28
C VAL A 33 -1.74 -24.34 17.19
N ARG A 34 -0.77 -23.52 16.83
CA ARG A 34 -0.41 -22.28 17.55
C ARG A 34 0.30 -21.30 16.62
N GLY A 35 0.11 -20.01 16.86
CA GLY A 35 0.76 -18.94 16.10
C GLY A 35 -0.25 -18.10 15.32
N ILE A 36 0.28 -17.18 14.52
CA ILE A 36 -0.50 -16.31 13.65
C ILE A 36 -0.61 -17.01 12.29
N SER A 37 -1.84 -17.22 11.82
CA SER A 37 -2.11 -18.05 10.63
C SER A 37 -1.56 -17.49 9.31
N THR A 38 -1.25 -16.20 9.28
CA THR A 38 -0.78 -15.46 8.10
C THR A 38 0.74 -15.36 8.02
N ILE A 39 1.46 -15.90 9.00
CA ILE A 39 2.93 -15.93 9.04
C ILE A 39 3.40 -17.31 8.55
N GLU A 40 4.29 -17.31 7.55
CA GLU A 40 4.84 -18.54 6.98
C GLU A 40 6.09 -19.00 7.73
N ARG A 41 7.00 -18.06 8.01
CA ARG A 41 8.23 -18.34 8.76
C ARG A 41 8.72 -17.10 9.50
N ALA A 42 9.49 -17.34 10.55
CA ALA A 42 10.24 -16.30 11.25
C ALA A 42 11.69 -16.77 11.37
N VAL A 43 12.63 -15.88 11.07
CA VAL A 43 14.07 -16.12 11.09
C VAL A 43 14.70 -15.16 12.07
N ILE A 44 15.56 -15.68 12.94
CA ILE A 44 16.34 -14.86 13.87
C ILE A 44 17.63 -14.46 13.16
N SER A 45 17.90 -13.17 13.08
CA SER A 45 19.16 -12.61 12.61
C SER A 45 19.92 -12.04 13.81
N GLU A 46 21.20 -12.35 13.91
CA GLU A 46 22.07 -11.82 14.96
C GLU A 46 22.85 -10.64 14.38
N GLU A 47 22.66 -9.45 14.97
CA GLU A 47 23.44 -8.28 14.62
C GLU A 47 24.78 -8.28 15.38
N ASN A 48 25.82 -7.69 14.78
CA ASN A 48 27.18 -7.64 15.33
C ASN A 48 27.27 -6.93 16.71
N SER A 49 26.20 -6.27 17.15
CA SER A 49 26.05 -5.58 18.45
C SER A 49 25.61 -6.50 19.59
N GLY A 50 25.30 -7.78 19.33
CA GLY A 50 24.70 -8.70 20.31
C GLY A 50 23.18 -8.52 20.48
N GLU A 51 22.55 -7.75 19.59
CA GLU A 51 21.10 -7.63 19.50
C GLU A 51 20.55 -8.67 18.51
N PHE A 52 19.45 -9.32 18.88
CA PHE A 52 18.75 -10.28 18.02
C PHE A 52 17.58 -9.57 17.34
N SER A 53 17.57 -9.54 16.01
CA SER A 53 16.44 -9.07 15.23
C SER A 53 15.63 -10.25 14.68
N LEU A 54 14.30 -10.14 14.73
CA LEU A 54 13.39 -11.16 14.22
C LEU A 54 12.84 -10.70 12.88
N VAL A 55 13.18 -11.43 11.82
CA VAL A 55 12.62 -11.20 10.48
C VAL A 55 11.47 -12.17 10.27
N VAL A 56 10.27 -11.63 10.13
CA VAL A 56 9.04 -12.40 9.94
C VAL A 56 8.60 -12.31 8.50
N GLU A 57 8.40 -13.45 7.84
CA GLU A 57 7.77 -13.51 6.52
C GLU A 57 6.29 -13.85 6.68
N GLY A 58 5.45 -12.90 6.33
CA GLY A 58 4.01 -13.04 6.37
C GLY A 58 3.31 -11.69 6.38
N LEU A 59 2.01 -11.77 6.62
CA LEU A 59 1.14 -10.62 6.81
C LEU A 59 0.61 -10.65 8.24
N ASN A 60 0.03 -9.54 8.71
CA ASN A 60 -0.55 -9.29 10.03
C ASN A 60 0.39 -8.62 11.04
N LEU A 61 0.92 -7.46 10.66
CA LEU A 61 1.69 -6.55 11.50
C LEU A 61 1.00 -6.26 12.85
N ARG A 62 -0.32 -6.08 12.85
CA ARG A 62 -1.10 -5.84 14.07
C ARG A 62 -0.94 -6.96 15.09
N ALA A 63 -0.98 -8.21 14.66
CA ALA A 63 -0.81 -9.35 15.56
C ALA A 63 0.64 -9.51 16.04
N VAL A 64 1.62 -9.24 15.16
CA VAL A 64 3.04 -9.27 15.51
C VAL A 64 3.35 -8.24 16.59
N ILE A 65 2.91 -7.00 16.41
CA ILE A 65 3.09 -5.90 17.37
C ILE A 65 2.43 -6.20 18.73
N GLY A 66 1.32 -6.94 18.75
CA GLY A 66 0.62 -7.31 19.98
C GLY A 66 1.19 -8.53 20.70
N THR A 67 2.23 -9.18 20.17
CA THR A 67 2.81 -10.38 20.77
C THR A 67 3.74 -10.00 21.93
N GLU A 68 3.58 -10.65 23.09
CA GLU A 68 4.42 -10.40 24.26
C GLU A 68 5.90 -10.66 23.95
N GLY A 69 6.77 -9.71 24.32
CA GLY A 69 8.22 -9.78 24.08
C GLY A 69 8.69 -9.14 22.77
N VAL A 70 7.78 -8.69 21.89
CA VAL A 70 8.12 -7.92 20.69
C VAL A 70 8.13 -6.42 21.00
N ASP A 71 9.18 -5.71 20.57
CA ASP A 71 9.22 -4.25 20.66
C ASP A 71 8.39 -3.59 19.56
N PHE A 72 7.22 -3.11 19.93
CA PHE A 72 6.29 -2.47 19.01
C PHE A 72 6.78 -1.16 18.39
N LYS A 73 7.75 -0.47 19.01
CA LYS A 73 8.20 0.86 18.53
C LYS A 73 9.12 0.76 17.33
N ASN A 74 9.95 -0.28 17.30
CA ASN A 74 10.95 -0.50 16.26
C ASN A 74 10.50 -1.54 15.21
N THR A 75 9.34 -2.16 15.38
CA THR A 75 8.79 -3.11 14.40
C THR A 75 8.31 -2.36 13.15
N THR A 76 8.87 -2.70 11.99
CA THR A 76 8.48 -2.16 10.67
C THR A 76 7.90 -3.25 9.77
N SER A 77 7.29 -2.84 8.66
CA SER A 77 6.78 -3.74 7.62
C SER A 77 7.03 -3.11 6.26
N ASN A 78 7.36 -3.95 5.27
CA ASN A 78 7.49 -3.57 3.87
C ASN A 78 6.13 -3.42 3.17
N HIS A 79 5.06 -3.94 3.76
CA HIS A 79 3.73 -3.87 3.16
C HIS A 79 3.00 -2.57 3.55
N ILE A 80 3.18 -1.51 2.75
CA ILE A 80 2.69 -0.15 3.05
C ILE A 80 1.17 -0.09 3.34
N MET A 81 0.34 -0.81 2.58
CA MET A 81 -1.12 -0.83 2.82
C MET A 81 -1.49 -1.45 4.18
N GLU A 82 -0.64 -2.33 4.72
CA GLU A 82 -0.86 -2.93 6.02
C GLU A 82 -0.47 -1.96 7.14
N VAL A 83 0.63 -1.23 6.94
CA VAL A 83 1.04 -0.12 7.80
C VAL A 83 -0.07 0.93 7.88
N GLU A 84 -0.65 1.32 6.74
CA GLU A 84 -1.79 2.24 6.69
C GLU A 84 -2.96 1.77 7.56
N ARG A 85 -3.36 0.50 7.44
CA ARG A 85 -4.49 -0.09 8.19
C ARG A 85 -4.22 -0.24 9.68
N THR A 86 -2.95 -0.34 10.07
CA THR A 86 -2.55 -0.64 11.45
C THR A 86 -2.17 0.62 12.22
N LEU A 87 -1.33 1.46 11.61
CA LEU A 87 -0.69 2.63 12.20
C LEU A 87 -1.19 3.96 11.63
N GLY A 88 -1.89 3.96 10.49
CA GLY A 88 -2.48 5.14 9.87
C GLY A 88 -1.68 5.71 8.70
N ILE A 89 -2.22 6.78 8.10
CA ILE A 89 -1.72 7.32 6.82
C ILE A 89 -0.33 7.96 6.94
N GLU A 90 -0.01 8.59 8.07
CA GLU A 90 1.31 9.23 8.27
C GLU A 90 2.43 8.19 8.42
N ALA A 91 2.15 7.07 9.10
CA ALA A 91 3.07 5.95 9.16
C ALA A 91 3.28 5.34 7.76
N ALA A 92 2.21 5.20 6.98
CA ALA A 92 2.32 4.74 5.60
C ALA A 92 3.14 5.70 4.72
N ARG A 93 2.97 7.02 4.89
CA ARG A 93 3.75 8.06 4.20
C ARG A 93 5.24 7.89 4.47
N GLU A 94 5.63 7.72 5.73
CA GLU A 94 7.03 7.49 6.11
C GLU A 94 7.54 6.15 5.56
N SER A 95 6.74 5.07 5.63
CA SER A 95 7.10 3.78 5.05
C SER A 95 7.37 3.85 3.55
N VAL A 96 6.60 4.63 2.79
CA VAL A 96 6.87 4.86 1.35
C VAL A 96 8.25 5.51 1.16
N ILE A 97 8.58 6.51 1.97
CA ILE A 97 9.85 7.23 1.86
C ILE A 97 11.01 6.28 2.17
N THR A 98 10.95 5.56 3.29
CA THR A 98 12.01 4.65 3.71
C THR A 98 12.20 3.49 2.72
N GLU A 99 11.12 2.94 2.17
CA GLU A 99 11.20 1.82 1.23
C GLU A 99 11.85 2.24 -0.09
N ILE A 100 11.48 3.41 -0.62
CA ILE A 100 12.09 3.94 -1.85
C ILE A 100 13.56 4.29 -1.62
N GLU A 101 13.89 4.94 -0.51
CA GLU A 101 15.29 5.24 -0.14
C GLU A 101 16.11 3.95 0.02
N HIS A 102 15.54 2.90 0.62
CA HIS A 102 16.19 1.61 0.80
C HIS A 102 16.51 0.94 -0.56
N VAL A 103 15.50 0.77 -1.43
CA VAL A 103 15.68 0.13 -2.75
C VAL A 103 16.64 0.93 -3.65
N MET A 104 16.55 2.26 -3.63
CA MET A 104 17.46 3.10 -4.43
C MET A 104 18.90 3.04 -3.88
N GLY A 105 19.05 3.01 -2.56
CA GLY A 105 20.34 2.84 -1.89
C GLY A 105 21.03 1.52 -2.22
N GLU A 106 20.28 0.41 -2.23
CA GLU A 106 20.81 -0.91 -2.62
C GLU A 106 21.32 -0.96 -4.06
N HIS A 107 20.71 -0.17 -4.95
CA HIS A 107 21.14 -0.03 -6.35
C HIS A 107 22.21 1.06 -6.58
N GLY A 108 22.69 1.72 -5.52
CA GLY A 108 23.69 2.78 -5.61
C GLY A 108 23.18 4.09 -6.24
N ILE A 109 21.85 4.26 -6.32
CA ILE A 109 21.23 5.47 -6.85
C ILE A 109 20.99 6.42 -5.66
N SER A 110 21.65 7.59 -5.69
CA SER A 110 21.39 8.63 -4.70
C SER A 110 20.31 9.57 -5.20
N VAL A 111 19.19 9.62 -4.47
CA VAL A 111 18.10 10.58 -4.71
C VAL A 111 17.96 11.44 -3.47
N ASP A 112 17.84 12.75 -3.66
CA ASP A 112 17.55 13.66 -2.55
C ASP A 112 16.17 13.31 -1.95
N ARG A 113 16.14 13.13 -0.63
CA ARG A 113 14.93 12.85 0.15
C ARG A 113 13.76 13.79 -0.20
N ARG A 114 14.03 15.03 -0.58
CA ARG A 114 12.99 16.01 -0.98
C ARG A 114 12.16 15.55 -2.17
N HIS A 115 12.73 14.82 -3.12
CA HIS A 115 11.97 14.29 -4.26
C HIS A 115 11.03 13.17 -3.82
N VAL A 116 11.51 12.28 -2.95
CA VAL A 116 10.73 11.15 -2.43
C VAL A 116 9.64 11.64 -1.48
N MET A 117 9.90 12.66 -0.67
CA MET A 117 8.90 13.28 0.21
C MET A 117 7.71 13.81 -0.59
N ILE A 118 7.96 14.59 -1.66
CA ILE A 118 6.87 15.13 -2.50
C ILE A 118 6.04 13.99 -3.12
N LEU A 119 6.69 12.90 -3.52
CA LEU A 119 6.01 11.72 -4.05
C LEU A 119 5.12 11.05 -3.00
N ALA A 120 5.64 10.84 -1.79
CA ALA A 120 4.88 10.24 -0.70
C ALA A 120 3.71 11.12 -0.24
N ASP A 121 3.92 12.43 -0.16
CA ASP A 121 2.88 13.41 0.16
C ASP A 121 1.79 13.41 -0.93
N LEU A 122 2.17 13.33 -2.21
CA LEU A 122 1.22 13.17 -3.31
C LEU A 122 0.39 11.90 -3.11
N MET A 123 1.00 10.77 -2.80
CA MET A 123 0.31 9.48 -2.63
C MET A 123 -0.64 9.44 -1.42
N THR A 124 -0.46 10.31 -0.42
CA THR A 124 -1.16 10.24 0.88
C THR A 124 -2.08 11.44 1.17
N ASN A 125 -2.05 12.50 0.35
CA ASN A 125 -2.78 13.75 0.63
C ASN A 125 -4.32 13.62 0.75
N LYS A 126 -4.94 12.56 0.20
CA LYS A 126 -6.39 12.32 0.28
C LYS A 126 -6.80 11.57 1.55
N GLY A 127 -5.85 11.21 2.42
CA GLY A 127 -6.12 10.43 3.64
C GLY A 127 -6.24 8.93 3.42
N GLU A 128 -5.95 8.45 2.21
CA GLU A 128 -5.80 7.03 1.85
C GLU A 128 -4.58 6.87 0.94
N LEU A 129 -3.91 5.72 0.97
CA LEU A 129 -2.78 5.46 0.07
C LEU A 129 -3.28 5.23 -1.36
N LEU A 130 -2.95 6.16 -2.26
CA LEU A 130 -3.31 6.09 -3.67
C LEU A 130 -2.08 5.81 -4.53
N GLY A 131 -2.10 4.67 -5.22
CA GLY A 131 -1.08 4.32 -6.20
C GLY A 131 -1.13 5.20 -7.45
N ILE A 132 0.00 5.38 -8.12
CA ILE A 132 0.10 6.09 -9.41
C ILE A 132 -0.35 5.15 -10.55
N THR A 133 -1.63 4.82 -10.53
CA THR A 133 -2.30 3.97 -11.52
C THR A 133 -3.55 4.67 -12.02
N ARG A 134 -4.18 4.19 -13.09
CA ARG A 134 -5.43 4.75 -13.62
C ARG A 134 -6.52 4.96 -12.56
N PHE A 135 -6.62 4.05 -11.59
CA PHE A 135 -7.63 4.11 -10.53
C PHE A 135 -7.26 5.15 -9.47
N GLY A 136 -5.98 5.28 -9.12
CA GLY A 136 -5.52 6.30 -8.18
C GLY A 136 -5.55 7.70 -8.78
N ILE A 137 -5.10 7.88 -10.03
CA ILE A 137 -5.10 9.17 -10.73
C ILE A 137 -6.54 9.70 -10.91
N SER A 138 -7.50 8.81 -11.16
CA SER A 138 -8.93 9.17 -11.23
C SER A 138 -9.48 9.75 -9.92
N LYS A 139 -8.86 9.46 -8.77
CA LYS A 139 -9.21 10.05 -7.46
C LYS A 139 -8.43 11.34 -7.16
N PHE A 140 -7.30 11.56 -7.83
CA PHE A 140 -6.47 12.75 -7.65
C PHE A 140 -6.97 13.96 -8.43
N LYS A 141 -7.44 13.75 -9.65
CA LYS A 141 -7.68 14.83 -10.61
C LYS A 141 -9.15 14.88 -11.04
N ASP A 142 -9.70 16.07 -11.02
CA ASP A 142 -11.08 16.32 -11.44
C ASP A 142 -11.20 16.67 -12.94
N SER A 143 -10.07 16.96 -13.60
CA SER A 143 -9.99 17.35 -15.02
C SER A 143 -10.28 16.17 -15.95
N VAL A 144 -11.32 16.29 -16.77
CA VAL A 144 -11.80 15.24 -17.68
C VAL A 144 -10.80 15.07 -18.82
N LEU A 145 -10.33 16.17 -19.40
CA LEU A 145 -9.38 16.12 -20.50
C LEU A 145 -8.06 15.49 -20.08
N GLN A 146 -7.63 15.78 -18.85
CA GLN A 146 -6.44 15.16 -18.30
C GLN A 146 -6.59 13.66 -18.10
N LEU A 147 -7.70 13.21 -17.52
CA LEU A 147 -7.98 11.77 -17.35
C LEU A 147 -8.08 11.06 -18.71
N ALA A 148 -8.79 11.66 -19.66
CA ALA A 148 -8.95 11.12 -21.01
C ALA A 148 -7.63 11.01 -21.79
N SER A 149 -6.66 11.89 -21.50
CA SER A 149 -5.31 11.84 -22.09
C SER A 149 -4.40 10.76 -21.49
N PHE A 150 -4.72 10.24 -20.30
CA PHE A 150 -3.91 9.22 -19.63
C PHE A 150 -4.29 7.81 -20.12
N GLU A 151 -5.54 7.39 -19.90
CA GLU A 151 -6.08 6.10 -20.33
C GLU A 151 -7.61 6.19 -20.54
N LYS A 152 -8.22 5.22 -21.22
CA LYS A 152 -9.69 5.09 -21.39
C LYS A 152 -10.39 6.36 -21.87
N THR A 153 -9.83 6.99 -22.89
CA THR A 153 -10.30 8.28 -23.45
C THR A 153 -11.80 8.32 -23.72
N THR A 154 -12.34 7.30 -24.40
CA THR A 154 -13.78 7.24 -24.74
C THR A 154 -14.66 7.22 -23.50
N ASP A 155 -14.32 6.38 -22.52
CA ASP A 155 -15.13 6.18 -21.32
C ASP A 155 -15.19 7.47 -20.50
N HIS A 156 -14.06 8.17 -20.34
CA HIS A 156 -14.02 9.42 -19.60
C HIS A 156 -14.84 10.53 -20.29
N LEU A 157 -14.75 10.65 -21.61
CA LEU A 157 -15.50 11.66 -22.37
C LEU A 157 -17.01 11.36 -22.39
N PHE A 158 -17.41 10.11 -22.62
CA PHE A 158 -18.82 9.71 -22.60
C PHE A 158 -19.45 9.92 -21.22
N ASN A 159 -18.77 9.50 -20.15
CA ASN A 159 -19.26 9.70 -18.78
C ASN A 159 -19.36 11.19 -18.43
N ALA A 160 -18.40 12.01 -18.86
CA ALA A 160 -18.45 13.45 -18.65
C ALA A 160 -19.61 14.11 -19.42
N ALA A 161 -19.85 13.70 -20.66
CA ALA A 161 -20.98 14.17 -21.46
C ALA A 161 -22.33 13.76 -20.85
N LEU A 162 -22.45 12.51 -20.39
CA LEU A 162 -23.64 11.98 -19.73
C LEU A 162 -23.97 12.74 -18.44
N LEU A 163 -22.95 13.02 -17.62
CA LEU A 163 -23.09 13.71 -16.33
C LEU A 163 -23.09 15.24 -16.47
N GLY A 164 -22.85 15.79 -17.66
CA GLY A 164 -22.73 17.23 -17.88
C GLY A 164 -21.58 17.89 -17.09
N ARG A 165 -20.46 17.19 -16.89
CA ARG A 165 -19.31 17.72 -16.14
C ARG A 165 -18.69 18.92 -16.88
N LYS A 166 -18.30 19.94 -16.12
CA LYS A 166 -17.54 21.09 -16.60
C LYS A 166 -16.09 20.94 -16.17
N ASP A 167 -15.18 21.25 -17.10
CA ASP A 167 -13.73 21.22 -16.87
C ASP A 167 -13.21 22.67 -16.86
N ASP A 168 -12.54 23.07 -15.78
CA ASP A 168 -12.07 24.45 -15.58
C ASP A 168 -10.78 24.78 -16.35
N LEU A 169 -10.18 23.79 -17.02
CA LEU A 169 -9.01 23.97 -17.89
C LEU A 169 -7.77 24.55 -17.18
N VAL A 170 -7.59 24.25 -15.90
CA VAL A 170 -6.52 24.85 -15.07
C VAL A 170 -5.24 24.02 -15.09
N GLY A 171 -5.31 22.71 -15.28
CA GLY A 171 -4.12 21.86 -15.31
C GLY A 171 -3.27 22.07 -16.56
N VAL A 172 -2.05 21.53 -16.51
CA VAL A 172 -1.04 21.69 -17.56
C VAL A 172 -1.45 20.95 -18.84
N SER A 173 -1.96 19.72 -18.71
CA SER A 173 -2.32 18.86 -19.85
C SER A 173 -3.42 19.49 -20.70
N GLU A 174 -4.49 19.92 -20.06
CA GLU A 174 -5.63 20.58 -20.67
C GLU A 174 -5.30 21.98 -21.19
N SER A 175 -4.42 22.73 -20.53
CA SER A 175 -3.92 24.02 -21.06
C SER A 175 -3.19 23.82 -22.37
N ILE A 176 -2.35 22.78 -22.48
CA ILE A 176 -1.62 22.45 -23.71
C ILE A 176 -2.59 22.04 -24.82
N ILE A 177 -3.55 21.15 -24.52
CA ILE A 177 -4.57 20.71 -25.48
C ILE A 177 -5.37 21.90 -26.04
N MET A 178 -5.70 22.87 -25.17
CA MET A 178 -6.49 24.05 -25.53
C MET A 178 -5.67 25.22 -26.07
N GLY A 179 -4.34 25.11 -26.14
CA GLY A 179 -3.45 26.19 -26.60
C GLY A 179 -3.41 27.42 -25.67
N LYS A 180 -3.66 27.24 -24.38
CA LYS A 180 -3.61 28.32 -23.36
C LYS A 180 -2.25 28.31 -22.64
N VAL A 181 -1.87 29.47 -22.10
CA VAL A 181 -0.69 29.59 -21.24
C VAL A 181 -0.92 28.82 -19.95
N MET A 182 -0.02 27.89 -19.61
CA MET A 182 -0.08 27.07 -18.41
C MET A 182 0.18 27.91 -17.13
N PRO A 183 -0.50 27.63 -16.01
CA PRO A 183 -0.38 28.44 -14.78
C PRO A 183 0.83 28.07 -13.92
N ILE A 184 1.93 27.65 -14.53
CA ILE A 184 3.19 27.31 -13.86
C ILE A 184 4.36 28.08 -14.49
N GLY A 185 5.43 28.29 -13.74
CA GLY A 185 6.61 29.01 -14.22
C GLY A 185 6.29 30.44 -14.65
N SER A 186 6.67 30.81 -15.88
CA SER A 186 6.46 32.15 -16.44
C SER A 186 4.98 32.53 -16.62
N GLY A 187 4.07 31.56 -16.63
CA GLY A 187 2.63 31.82 -16.72
C GLY A 187 1.96 32.21 -15.40
N MET A 188 2.67 32.14 -14.25
CA MET A 188 2.12 32.53 -12.95
C MET A 188 1.94 34.05 -12.79
N PRO A 189 2.96 34.90 -13.02
CA PRO A 189 2.80 36.34 -12.88
C PRO A 189 2.03 36.95 -14.07
N LYS A 190 1.00 37.76 -13.78
CA LYS A 190 0.36 38.60 -14.80
C LYS A 190 1.10 39.92 -14.92
N ILE A 191 1.65 40.18 -16.10
CA ILE A 191 2.32 41.43 -16.42
C ILE A 191 1.25 42.44 -16.85
N ARG A 192 1.23 43.62 -16.20
CA ARG A 192 0.38 44.75 -16.61
C ARG A 192 1.27 45.93 -16.94
N MET A 193 1.02 46.55 -18.09
CA MET A 193 1.68 47.80 -18.44
C MET A 193 1.04 48.96 -17.67
N GLN A 194 1.85 49.73 -16.95
CA GLN A 194 1.40 50.94 -16.27
C GLN A 194 1.20 52.03 -17.34
N LYS A 195 -0.01 52.57 -17.44
CA LYS A 195 -0.28 53.77 -18.25
C LYS A 195 0.11 55.01 -17.44
N SER A 196 0.99 55.82 -17.99
CA SER A 196 1.31 57.17 -17.51
C SER A 196 0.18 58.16 -17.82
#